data_AF-A0A5C7PP30-F1
#
_entry.id   AF-A0A5C7PP30-F1
#
_cell.length_a   1.000
_cell.length_b   1.000
_cell.length_c   1.000
_cell.angle_alpha   90.00
_cell.angle_beta   90.00
_cell.angle_gamma   90.00
#
_symmetry.space_group_name_H-M   'P 1'
#
loop_
_entity.id
_entity.type
_entity.pdbx_description
1 polymer ?
#
loop_
_entity_poly.entity_id
_entity_poly.type
_entity_poly.pdbx_seq_one_letter_code
_entity_poly.pdbx_strand_id
1 'polypeptide(L)'
;MSLVEFAKSELTRAGLFDADSDYGGMLGDAVLRMIELFAKEGHSGFSAGMAISAFTRLARYEPLTPLTGDDDEWREVDAGLFQNKRCSRVFKDETGAYDIDGRVFREPSGACFTNRDSRVYVTFPYIPTTEYIDVPGETASAGKGDV
;
A
#
# COMPACT_ATOMS: atom_id res chain seq x y z
N MET A 1 10.50 1.04 30.19
CA MET A 1 9.66 0.68 29.04
C MET A 1 10.53 0.61 27.81
N SER A 2 10.72 -0.60 27.31
CA SER A 2 11.32 -0.94 26.02
C SER A 2 10.29 -0.83 24.90
N LEU A 3 10.75 -0.93 23.65
CA LEU A 3 9.86 -0.95 22.47
C LEU A 3 8.85 -2.11 22.53
N VAL A 4 9.25 -3.28 23.03
CA VAL A 4 8.38 -4.46 23.16
C VAL A 4 7.32 -4.26 24.25
N GLU A 5 7.68 -3.70 25.40
CA GLU A 5 6.73 -3.35 26.47
C GLU A 5 5.72 -2.29 26.01
N PHE A 6 6.19 -1.27 25.27
CA PHE A 6 5.34 -0.24 24.67
C PHE A 6 4.37 -0.85 23.64
N ALA A 7 4.87 -1.59 22.65
CA ALA A 7 4.02 -2.20 21.63
C ALA A 7 2.99 -3.17 22.25
N LYS A 8 3.38 -3.97 23.25
CA LYS A 8 2.43 -4.84 23.95
C LYS A 8 1.35 -4.05 24.69
N SER A 9 1.71 -2.94 25.36
CA SER A 9 0.74 -2.02 25.97
C SER A 9 -0.29 -1.55 24.95
N GLU A 10 0.15 -1.04 23.80
CA GLU A 10 -0.77 -0.43 22.84
C GLU A 10 -1.62 -1.48 22.08
N LEU A 11 -1.04 -2.64 21.75
CA LEU A 11 -1.79 -3.76 21.17
C LEU A 11 -2.86 -4.29 22.13
N THR A 12 -2.59 -4.33 23.45
CA THR A 12 -3.60 -4.68 24.47
C THR A 12 -4.66 -3.58 24.62
N ARG A 13 -4.30 -2.29 24.60
CA ARG A 13 -5.28 -1.18 24.64
C ARG A 13 -6.22 -1.16 23.42
N ALA A 14 -5.72 -1.62 22.28
CA ALA A 14 -6.47 -1.72 21.03
C ALA A 14 -7.30 -3.02 20.91
N GLY A 15 -7.29 -3.90 21.92
CA GLY A 15 -8.01 -5.18 21.91
C GLY A 15 -7.47 -6.21 20.91
N LEU A 16 -6.28 -6.01 20.34
CA LEU A 16 -5.76 -6.82 19.22
C LEU A 16 -5.25 -8.21 19.63
N PHE A 17 -5.39 -8.58 20.90
CA PHE A 17 -5.16 -9.94 21.42
C PHE A 17 -6.46 -10.66 21.81
N ASP A 18 -7.61 -9.98 21.76
CA ASP A 18 -8.86 -10.51 22.28
C ASP A 18 -9.51 -11.48 21.28
N ALA A 19 -10.22 -12.51 21.78
CA ALA A 19 -10.72 -13.61 20.96
C ALA A 19 -11.84 -13.20 19.98
N ASP A 20 -12.45 -12.04 20.20
CA ASP A 20 -13.43 -11.37 19.36
C ASP A 20 -12.84 -10.24 18.49
N SER A 21 -11.51 -10.02 18.50
CA SER A 21 -10.83 -9.11 17.59
C SER A 21 -10.80 -9.63 16.15
N ASP A 22 -10.40 -8.77 15.21
CA ASP A 22 -10.00 -9.20 13.87
C ASP A 22 -8.99 -10.35 13.95
N TYR A 23 -9.27 -11.44 13.22
CA TYR A 23 -8.50 -12.69 13.22
C TYR A 23 -8.34 -13.36 14.61
N GLY A 24 -9.20 -13.05 15.59
CA GLY A 24 -9.26 -13.72 16.90
C GLY A 24 -7.95 -13.62 17.69
N GLY A 25 -7.47 -12.40 17.92
CA GLY A 25 -6.23 -12.10 18.64
C GLY A 25 -4.93 -12.37 17.87
N MET A 26 -4.96 -13.10 16.75
CA MET A 26 -3.76 -13.46 16.00
C MET A 26 -3.03 -12.25 15.39
N LEU A 27 -3.73 -11.12 15.19
CA LEU A 27 -3.17 -9.90 14.63
C LEU A 27 -2.20 -9.21 15.60
N GLY A 28 -2.59 -8.99 16.86
CA GLY A 28 -1.69 -8.43 17.89
C GLY A 28 -0.48 -9.33 18.13
N ASP A 29 -0.71 -10.63 18.11
CA ASP A 29 0.33 -11.66 18.24
C ASP A 29 1.34 -11.62 17.08
N ALA A 30 0.87 -11.41 15.84
CA ALA A 30 1.74 -11.22 14.68
C ALA A 30 2.54 -9.91 14.73
N VAL A 31 1.90 -8.79 15.10
CA VAL A 31 2.58 -7.49 15.23
C VAL A 31 3.62 -7.51 16.35
N LEU A 32 3.30 -8.12 17.51
CA LEU A 32 4.25 -8.23 18.62
C LEU A 32 5.51 -9.02 18.22
N ARG A 33 5.36 -10.14 17.49
CA ARG A 33 6.52 -10.90 16.97
C ARG A 33 7.40 -10.08 16.01
N MET A 34 6.81 -9.24 15.17
CA MET A 34 7.57 -8.34 14.28
C MET A 34 8.35 -7.29 15.09
N ILE A 35 7.73 -6.68 16.10
CA ILE A 35 8.39 -5.73 17.01
C ILE A 35 9.49 -6.40 17.82
N GLU A 36 9.28 -7.62 18.32
CA GLU A 36 10.30 -8.38 19.04
C GLU A 36 11.52 -8.70 18.19
N LEU A 37 11.34 -9.02 16.91
CA LEU A 37 12.45 -9.23 15.98
C LEU A 37 13.19 -7.92 15.72
N PHE A 38 12.46 -6.86 15.36
CA PHE A 38 13.02 -5.53 15.12
C PHE A 38 13.81 -4.97 16.32
N ALA A 39 13.35 -5.23 17.55
CA ALA A 39 14.05 -4.84 18.77
C ALA A 39 15.37 -5.62 19.02
N LYS A 40 15.48 -6.86 18.51
CA LYS A 40 16.69 -7.70 18.66
C LYS A 40 17.83 -7.23 17.74
N GLU A 41 17.53 -6.57 16.62
CA GLU A 41 18.51 -6.00 15.68
C GLU A 41 19.28 -4.77 16.22
N GLY A 42 18.95 -4.28 17.42
CA GLY A 42 19.76 -3.30 18.16
C GLY A 42 19.94 -1.94 17.48
N HIS A 43 19.05 -1.56 16.57
CA HIS A 43 19.17 -0.35 15.75
C HIS A 43 19.26 0.94 16.58
N SER A 44 20.10 1.89 16.12
CA SER A 44 20.01 3.28 16.55
C SER A 44 18.82 3.97 15.89
N GLY A 45 18.35 5.11 16.40
CA GLY A 45 17.17 5.79 15.85
C GLY A 45 17.26 6.12 14.36
N PHE A 46 18.48 6.37 13.83
CA PHE A 46 18.70 6.59 12.40
C PHE A 46 18.55 5.30 11.57
N SER A 47 19.22 4.21 11.97
CA SER A 47 19.10 2.93 11.26
C SER A 47 17.72 2.30 11.40
N ALA A 48 17.04 2.53 12.53
CA ALA A 48 15.65 2.12 12.74
C ALA A 48 14.70 2.76 11.73
N GLY A 49 14.83 4.07 11.47
CA GLY A 49 14.04 4.76 10.44
C GLY A 49 14.28 4.21 9.03
N MET A 50 15.53 3.90 8.68
CA MET A 50 15.86 3.25 7.40
C MET A 50 15.24 1.85 7.28
N ALA A 51 15.36 1.04 8.32
CA ALA A 51 14.83 -0.33 8.34
C ALA A 51 13.29 -0.35 8.26
N ILE A 52 12.60 0.53 9.00
CA ILE A 52 11.14 0.69 8.92
C ILE A 52 10.70 1.13 7.52
N SER A 53 11.41 2.08 6.89
CA SER A 53 11.12 2.55 5.53
C SER A 53 11.27 1.43 4.49
N ALA A 54 12.36 0.66 4.54
CA ALA A 54 12.58 -0.48 3.65
C ALA A 54 11.56 -1.60 3.87
N PHE A 55 11.28 -1.96 5.13
CA PHE A 55 10.29 -2.98 5.49
C PHE A 55 8.89 -2.60 5.00
N THR A 56 8.43 -1.36 5.25
CA THR A 56 7.09 -0.91 4.88
C THR A 56 6.84 -1.03 3.37
N ARG A 57 7.83 -0.68 2.55
CA ARG A 57 7.76 -0.79 1.09
C ARG A 57 7.72 -2.25 0.63
N LEU A 58 8.66 -3.07 1.13
CA LEU A 58 8.75 -4.49 0.76
C LEU A 58 7.51 -5.30 1.21
N ALA A 59 6.97 -5.03 2.39
CA ALA A 59 5.74 -5.66 2.90
C ALA A 59 4.48 -5.31 2.09
N ARG A 60 4.54 -4.27 1.25
CA ARG A 60 3.50 -3.84 0.31
C ARG A 60 3.77 -4.22 -1.15
N TYR A 61 4.85 -4.96 -1.42
CA TYR A 61 5.35 -5.24 -2.77
C TYR A 61 5.70 -3.96 -3.58
N GLU A 62 6.13 -2.91 -2.89
CA GLU A 62 6.66 -1.67 -3.51
C GLU A 62 8.17 -1.82 -3.79
N PRO A 63 8.68 -1.43 -4.98
CA PRO A 63 10.09 -1.56 -5.33
C PRO A 63 10.94 -0.53 -4.58
N LEU A 64 12.15 -0.91 -4.15
CA LEU A 64 13.04 -0.01 -3.40
C LEU A 64 13.77 1.04 -4.27
N THR A 65 14.11 0.66 -5.50
CA THR A 65 14.71 1.53 -6.54
C THR A 65 13.69 1.82 -7.65
N PRO A 66 13.92 2.80 -8.55
CA PRO A 66 13.04 3.02 -9.69
C PRO A 66 12.85 1.76 -10.54
N LEU A 67 11.70 1.67 -11.19
CA LEU A 67 11.46 0.80 -12.34
C LEU A 67 12.23 1.38 -13.54
N THR A 68 12.89 0.53 -14.30
CA THR A 68 13.63 0.94 -15.51
C THR A 68 12.76 0.87 -16.77
N GLY A 69 11.70 0.06 -16.76
CA GLY A 69 10.88 -0.21 -17.93
C GLY A 69 11.46 -1.26 -18.87
N ASP A 70 12.64 -1.81 -18.58
CA ASP A 70 13.30 -2.88 -19.35
C ASP A 70 12.39 -4.11 -19.50
N ASP A 71 12.51 -4.84 -20.62
CA ASP A 71 11.60 -5.95 -20.93
C ASP A 71 11.66 -7.11 -19.91
N ASP A 72 12.76 -7.26 -19.16
CA ASP A 72 12.85 -8.24 -18.08
C ASP A 72 12.10 -7.82 -16.80
N GLU A 73 11.65 -6.57 -16.66
CA GLU A 73 10.73 -6.15 -15.60
C GLU A 73 9.28 -6.62 -15.86
N TRP A 74 8.90 -6.98 -17.09
CA TRP A 74 7.49 -7.22 -17.46
C TRP A 74 7.13 -8.71 -17.55
N ARG A 75 5.87 -9.04 -17.20
CA ARG A 75 5.25 -10.35 -17.44
C ARG A 75 3.92 -10.13 -18.17
N GLU A 76 3.67 -10.85 -19.25
CA GLU A 76 2.34 -10.88 -19.88
C GLU A 76 1.34 -11.59 -18.94
N VAL A 77 0.18 -10.97 -18.72
CA VAL A 77 -0.87 -11.46 -17.81
C VAL A 77 -2.22 -11.67 -18.51
N ASP A 78 -2.45 -11.00 -19.63
CA ASP A 78 -3.49 -11.26 -20.62
C ASP A 78 -2.93 -10.86 -22.00
N ALA A 79 -3.60 -11.20 -23.11
CA ALA A 79 -3.08 -11.00 -24.46
C ALA A 79 -2.74 -9.53 -24.75
N GLY A 80 -1.44 -9.21 -24.87
CA GLY A 80 -0.95 -7.84 -25.06
C GLY A 80 -0.97 -6.95 -23.80
N LEU A 81 -1.39 -7.47 -22.65
CA LEU A 81 -1.38 -6.77 -21.36
C LEU A 81 -0.27 -7.33 -20.46
N PHE A 82 0.64 -6.45 -20.07
CA PHE A 82 1.78 -6.78 -19.24
C PHE A 82 1.66 -6.12 -17.86
N GLN A 83 2.10 -6.83 -16.83
CA GLN A 83 2.23 -6.33 -15.45
C GLN A 83 3.71 -6.29 -15.06
N ASN A 84 4.14 -5.28 -14.31
CA ASN A 84 5.51 -5.17 -13.84
C ASN A 84 5.76 -6.12 -12.66
N LYS A 85 6.75 -7.01 -12.79
CA LYS A 85 7.15 -8.03 -11.81
C LYS A 85 7.59 -7.44 -10.46
N ARG A 86 7.97 -6.16 -10.44
CA ARG A 86 8.50 -5.44 -9.27
C ARG A 86 7.47 -4.50 -8.61
N CYS A 87 6.32 -4.25 -9.24
CA CYS A 87 5.28 -3.37 -8.73
C CYS A 87 3.93 -3.75 -9.37
N SER A 88 3.05 -4.42 -8.61
CA SER A 88 1.80 -5.02 -9.12
C SER A 88 0.78 -4.02 -9.68
N ARG A 89 0.88 -2.74 -9.30
CA ARG A 89 0.02 -1.65 -9.83
C ARG A 89 0.53 -1.03 -11.14
N VAL A 90 1.71 -1.43 -11.62
CA VAL A 90 2.29 -0.91 -12.87
C VAL A 90 2.01 -1.89 -14.01
N PHE A 91 1.43 -1.39 -15.10
CA PHE A 91 1.01 -2.16 -16.27
C PHE A 91 1.57 -1.56 -17.57
N LYS A 92 1.54 -2.33 -18.67
CA LYS A 92 1.92 -1.89 -20.02
C LYS A 92 1.01 -2.57 -21.05
N ASP A 93 0.43 -1.79 -21.95
CA ASP A 93 -0.32 -2.27 -23.11
C ASP A 93 0.12 -1.52 -24.39
N GLU A 94 -0.63 -1.64 -25.49
CA GLU A 94 -0.33 -0.96 -26.76
C GLU A 94 -0.31 0.58 -26.68
N THR A 95 -0.92 1.17 -25.64
CA THR A 95 -0.98 2.62 -25.44
C THR A 95 0.19 3.17 -24.63
N GLY A 96 0.88 2.33 -23.86
CA GLY A 96 2.06 2.70 -23.07
C GLY A 96 2.08 2.11 -21.66
N ALA A 97 2.95 2.66 -20.81
CA ALA A 97 3.11 2.23 -19.42
C ALA A 97 2.18 2.99 -18.47
N TYR A 98 1.35 2.20 -17.78
CA TYR A 98 0.43 2.49 -16.68
C TYR A 98 0.99 2.51 -15.25
N ASP A 99 0.55 3.40 -14.37
CA ASP A 99 0.15 3.01 -13.00
C ASP A 99 -1.39 3.03 -12.91
N ILE A 100 -2.02 2.13 -12.14
CA ILE A 100 -3.46 2.14 -11.81
C ILE A 100 -3.82 2.90 -10.52
N ASP A 101 -2.86 3.10 -9.60
CA ASP A 101 -3.03 3.84 -8.34
C ASP A 101 -2.21 5.15 -8.34
N GLY A 102 -1.84 5.63 -9.53
CA GLY A 102 -1.14 6.89 -9.74
C GLY A 102 -1.91 8.08 -9.15
N ARG A 103 -3.25 8.00 -9.11
CA ARG A 103 -4.11 8.83 -8.26
C ARG A 103 -5.06 8.01 -7.40
N VAL A 104 -5.25 8.45 -6.16
CA VAL A 104 -6.31 7.98 -5.26
C VAL A 104 -7.23 9.15 -4.97
N PHE A 105 -8.53 8.98 -5.21
CA PHE A 105 -9.54 9.98 -4.90
C PHE A 105 -9.94 9.83 -3.43
N ARG A 106 -10.06 10.94 -2.71
CA ARG A 106 -10.38 10.98 -1.29
C ARG A 106 -11.59 11.86 -1.02
N GLU A 107 -12.56 11.33 -0.29
CA GLU A 107 -13.74 12.05 0.16
C GLU A 107 -13.49 12.88 1.43
N PRO A 108 -14.37 13.83 1.78
CA PRO A 108 -14.35 14.52 3.08
C PRO A 108 -14.56 13.58 4.29
N SER A 109 -15.05 12.37 4.05
CA SER A 109 -15.15 11.28 5.02
C SER A 109 -13.79 10.66 5.39
N GLY A 110 -12.74 10.94 4.61
CA GLY A 110 -11.46 10.23 4.65
C GLY A 110 -11.44 8.93 3.85
N ALA A 111 -12.60 8.46 3.34
CA ALA A 111 -12.66 7.30 2.45
C ALA A 111 -11.85 7.56 1.17
N CYS A 112 -11.15 6.53 0.70
CA CYS A 112 -10.26 6.58 -0.45
C CYS A 112 -10.65 5.53 -1.48
N PHE A 113 -10.69 5.89 -2.77
CA PHE A 113 -11.05 4.98 -3.86
C PHE A 113 -10.20 5.20 -5.11
N THR A 114 -10.17 4.19 -5.97
CA THR A 114 -9.58 4.24 -7.31
C THR A 114 -10.63 3.92 -8.38
N ASN A 115 -10.47 4.47 -9.57
CA ASN A 115 -11.36 4.23 -10.72
C ASN A 115 -10.58 4.28 -12.04
N ARG A 116 -11.23 4.50 -13.20
CA ARG A 116 -10.53 4.59 -14.50
C ARG A 116 -9.58 5.79 -14.58
N ASP A 117 -9.92 6.90 -13.95
CA ASP A 117 -9.21 8.18 -13.97
C ASP A 117 -8.06 8.23 -12.94
N SER A 118 -7.98 7.21 -12.08
CA SER A 118 -6.81 6.92 -11.23
C SER A 118 -5.56 6.60 -12.05
N ARG A 119 -5.73 6.16 -13.30
CA ARG A 119 -4.62 5.78 -14.17
C ARG A 119 -3.75 6.98 -14.52
N VAL A 120 -2.44 6.81 -14.37
CA VAL A 120 -1.42 7.79 -14.76
C VAL A 120 -0.43 7.10 -15.68
N TYR A 121 -0.23 7.63 -16.89
CA TYR A 121 0.84 7.14 -17.76
C TYR A 121 2.20 7.57 -17.22
N VAL A 122 3.15 6.64 -17.20
CA VAL A 122 4.47 6.81 -16.58
C VAL A 122 5.59 6.83 -17.62
N THR A 123 6.65 7.56 -17.32
CA THR A 123 7.91 7.55 -18.07
C THR A 123 9.03 7.03 -17.18
N PHE A 124 9.97 6.30 -17.78
CA PHE A 124 11.06 5.66 -17.04
C PHE A 124 12.34 6.53 -17.01
N PRO A 125 13.16 6.47 -15.94
CA PRO A 125 12.99 5.63 -14.75
C PRO A 125 11.87 6.13 -13.82
N TYR A 126 10.96 5.23 -13.43
CA TYR A 126 9.76 5.57 -12.66
C TYR A 126 9.87 5.12 -11.21
N ILE A 127 9.65 6.03 -10.26
CA ILE A 127 9.43 5.68 -8.85
C ILE A 127 7.92 5.67 -8.60
N PRO A 128 7.32 4.54 -8.17
CA PRO A 128 5.92 4.49 -7.78
C PRO A 128 5.53 5.56 -6.76
N THR A 129 4.59 6.42 -7.16
CA THR A 129 3.99 7.50 -6.36
C THR A 129 2.46 7.48 -6.49
N THR A 130 1.76 8.10 -5.54
CA THR A 130 0.30 8.29 -5.59
C THR A 130 -0.03 9.74 -5.27
N GLU A 131 -0.72 10.40 -6.19
CA GLU A 131 -1.36 11.70 -6.02
C GLU A 131 -2.71 11.50 -5.30
N TYR A 132 -2.90 12.12 -4.13
CA TYR A 132 -4.20 12.10 -3.45
C TYR A 132 -5.03 13.31 -3.89
N ILE A 133 -6.17 13.05 -4.52
CA ILE A 133 -7.07 14.09 -5.03
C ILE A 133 -8.32 14.15 -4.15
N ASP A 134 -8.49 15.24 -3.42
CA ASP A 134 -9.70 15.50 -2.64
C ASP A 134 -10.88 15.80 -3.59
N VAL A 135 -11.97 15.03 -3.44
CA VAL A 135 -13.19 15.15 -4.24
C VAL A 135 -14.39 15.56 -3.37
N PRO A 136 -15.44 16.18 -3.92
CA PRO A 136 -16.72 16.29 -3.24
C PRO A 136 -17.26 14.87 -2.96
N GLY A 137 -17.66 14.60 -1.71
CA GLY A 137 -18.34 13.34 -1.39
C GLY A 137 -19.69 13.24 -2.09
N GLU A 138 -20.09 12.05 -2.52
CA GLU A 138 -21.35 11.88 -3.25
C GLU A 138 -22.56 12.22 -2.35
N THR A 139 -23.26 13.32 -2.67
CA THR A 139 -24.66 13.44 -2.28
C THR A 139 -25.45 12.40 -3.07
N ALA A 140 -25.76 11.27 -2.42
CA ALA A 140 -26.38 10.08 -3.00
C ALA A 140 -27.37 10.43 -4.12
N SER A 141 -27.05 10.02 -5.34
CA SER A 141 -27.83 10.43 -6.51
C SER A 141 -29.28 9.96 -6.39
N ALA A 142 -30.22 10.91 -6.38
CA ALA A 142 -31.64 10.60 -6.36
C ALA A 142 -31.99 9.83 -7.64
N GLY A 143 -32.31 8.55 -7.46
CA GLY A 143 -32.48 7.62 -8.58
C GLY A 143 -33.50 8.15 -9.59
N LYS A 144 -33.08 8.29 -10.85
CA LYS A 144 -34.00 8.47 -11.96
C LYS A 144 -34.76 7.16 -12.16
N GLY A 145 -35.96 7.10 -11.59
CA GLY A 145 -36.97 6.13 -12.01
C GLY A 145 -37.50 6.56 -13.37
N ASP A 146 -36.96 5.99 -14.44
CA ASP A 146 -37.53 6.13 -15.77
C ASP A 146 -38.82 5.28 -15.87
N VAL A 147 -39.84 5.84 -16.54
CA VAL A 147 -41.19 5.28 -16.75
C VAL A 147 -41.49 5.27 -18.24
#